data_AF-N9QBB2-F1
#
_entry.id   AF-N9QBB2-F1
#
_cell.length_a   1.000
_cell.length_b   1.000
_cell.length_c   1.000
_cell.angle_alpha   90.00
_cell.angle_beta   90.00
_cell.angle_gamma   90.00
#
_symmetry.space_group_name_H-M   'P 1'
#
loop_
_entity.id
_entity.type
_entity.pdbx_description
1 polymer ?
#
loop_
_entity_poly.entity_id
_entity_poly.type
_entity_poly.pdbx_seq_one_letter_code
_entity_poly.pdbx_strand_id
1 'polypeptide(L)'
;MAGIFTLFILLGCLLFIIGFKKPKLSKLKKYGIALFIIGFTPFIIREIIAPHNDSKPATQITHSTNTDSIPENPTTKNQLKEVNNVAVEVSPVAAEVQIPKEKAFDWDAFDASPERAELGRNVQMMQNNNLKGAHFLPVNYGKGNLEQFMRENNLKFTMASLDCFSSETHCSLTIAITRSKYPSKANGDFCGPMARWTAPYKDLNAWETDLRSPLDQLLFQGDAEGVLRKIDYEYERRCS
;
A
#
# COMPACT_ATOMS: atom_id res chain seq x y z
N MET A 1 -40.90 -10.37 -16.80
CA MET A 1 -40.20 -9.61 -15.74
C MET A 1 -38.92 -8.91 -16.23
N ALA A 2 -38.11 -9.50 -17.13
CA ALA A 2 -36.87 -8.87 -17.61
C ALA A 2 -37.04 -7.48 -18.25
N GLY A 3 -38.11 -7.26 -19.04
CA GLY A 3 -38.34 -5.99 -19.73
C GLY A 3 -38.55 -4.78 -18.82
N ILE A 4 -39.09 -4.97 -17.61
CA ILE A 4 -39.30 -3.89 -16.64
C ILE A 4 -37.94 -3.42 -16.06
N PHE A 5 -37.03 -4.35 -15.80
CA PHE A 5 -35.69 -4.03 -15.30
C PHE A 5 -34.82 -3.36 -16.36
N THR A 6 -34.90 -3.81 -17.61
CA THR A 6 -34.24 -3.12 -18.74
C THR A 6 -34.78 -1.70 -18.93
N LEU A 7 -36.08 -1.49 -18.75
CA LEU A 7 -36.69 -0.16 -18.79
C LEU A 7 -36.17 0.75 -17.68
N PHE A 8 -35.99 0.24 -16.46
CA PHE A 8 -35.41 1.00 -15.34
C PHE A 8 -33.94 1.38 -15.58
N ILE A 9 -33.14 0.49 -16.19
CA ILE A 9 -31.76 0.79 -16.58
C ILE A 9 -31.72 1.92 -17.61
N LEU A 10 -32.51 1.81 -18.68
CA LEU A 10 -32.56 2.82 -19.74
C LEU A 10 -33.07 4.18 -19.23
N LEU A 11 -34.11 4.18 -18.39
CA LEU A 11 -34.65 5.39 -17.78
C LEU A 11 -33.65 6.02 -16.80
N GLY A 12 -32.92 5.21 -16.02
CA GLY A 12 -31.85 5.67 -15.14
C GLY A 12 -30.72 6.36 -15.90
N CYS A 13 -30.26 5.76 -17.01
CA CYS A 13 -29.25 6.35 -17.90
C CYS A 13 -29.72 7.68 -18.51
N LEU A 14 -30.98 7.75 -18.97
CA LEU A 14 -31.56 8.98 -19.53
C LEU A 14 -31.58 10.12 -18.50
N LEU A 15 -32.05 9.84 -17.28
CA LEU A 15 -32.12 10.83 -16.19
C LEU A 15 -30.73 11.28 -15.74
N PHE A 16 -29.75 10.38 -15.74
CA PHE A 16 -28.36 10.70 -15.44
C PHE A 16 -27.75 11.66 -16.47
N ILE A 17 -27.95 11.38 -17.78
CA ILE A 17 -27.45 12.24 -18.87
C ILE A 17 -28.11 13.63 -18.83
N ILE A 18 -29.43 13.69 -18.60
CA ILE A 18 -30.17 14.96 -18.49
C ILE A 18 -29.68 15.77 -17.28
N GLY A 19 -29.49 15.10 -16.14
CA GLY A 19 -28.94 15.71 -14.93
C GLY A 19 -27.51 16.24 -15.15
N PHE A 20 -26.71 15.60 -16.01
CA PHE A 20 -25.37 16.04 -16.36
C PHE A 20 -25.37 17.29 -17.25
N LYS A 21 -26.26 17.35 -18.25
CA LYS A 21 -26.38 18.51 -19.14
C LYS A 21 -26.99 19.75 -18.49
N LYS A 22 -27.84 19.61 -17.47
CA LYS A 22 -28.49 20.75 -16.79
C LYS A 22 -28.11 20.81 -15.30
N PRO A 23 -27.20 21.73 -14.91
CA PRO A 23 -26.69 21.82 -13.53
C PRO A 23 -27.79 22.06 -12.48
N LYS A 24 -28.85 22.78 -12.84
CA LYS A 24 -30.02 23.05 -11.98
C LYS A 24 -30.84 21.79 -11.65
N LEU A 25 -30.64 20.68 -12.37
CA LEU A 25 -31.31 19.40 -12.17
C LEU A 25 -30.38 18.35 -11.54
N SER A 26 -29.40 18.77 -10.73
CA SER A 26 -28.44 17.87 -10.07
C SER A 26 -29.10 16.76 -9.24
N LYS A 27 -30.32 16.99 -8.72
CA LYS A 27 -31.12 15.97 -8.02
C LYS A 27 -31.53 14.82 -8.95
N LEU A 28 -31.77 15.05 -10.25
CA LEU A 28 -32.07 13.99 -11.22
C LEU A 28 -30.91 13.00 -11.38
N LYS A 29 -29.65 13.43 -11.20
CA LYS A 29 -28.49 12.52 -11.22
C LYS A 29 -28.61 11.45 -10.14
N LYS A 30 -29.03 11.84 -8.93
CA LYS A 30 -29.20 10.92 -7.80
C LYS A 30 -30.31 9.90 -8.06
N TYR A 31 -31.44 10.36 -8.61
CA TYR A 31 -32.55 9.48 -8.99
C TYR A 31 -32.18 8.54 -10.15
N GLY A 32 -31.40 9.01 -11.13
CA GLY A 32 -30.90 8.18 -12.22
C GLY A 32 -29.98 7.05 -11.74
N ILE A 33 -29.06 7.36 -10.83
CA ILE A 33 -28.17 6.35 -10.20
C ILE A 33 -28.99 5.33 -9.41
N ALA A 34 -29.96 5.78 -8.61
CA ALA A 34 -30.80 4.88 -7.82
C ALA A 34 -31.62 3.92 -8.71
N LEU A 35 -32.22 4.42 -9.79
CA LEU A 35 -32.98 3.60 -10.75
C LEU A 35 -32.09 2.61 -11.50
N PHE A 36 -30.87 3.02 -11.86
CA PHE A 36 -29.90 2.14 -12.50
C PHE A 36 -29.51 0.97 -11.60
N ILE A 37 -29.24 1.24 -10.31
CA ILE A 37 -28.90 0.19 -9.34
C ILE A 37 -30.07 -0.79 -9.20
N ILE A 38 -31.31 -0.30 -9.01
CA ILE A 38 -32.51 -1.14 -8.87
C ILE A 38 -32.72 -2.04 -10.09
N GLY A 39 -32.48 -1.53 -11.30
CA GLY A 39 -32.57 -2.31 -12.53
C GLY A 39 -31.48 -3.37 -12.67
N PHE A 40 -30.32 -3.15 -12.06
CA PHE A 40 -29.15 -4.03 -12.15
C PHE A 40 -29.11 -5.12 -11.05
N THR A 41 -29.75 -4.88 -9.90
CA THR A 41 -29.83 -5.85 -8.79
C THR A 41 -30.26 -7.27 -9.20
N PRO A 42 -31.28 -7.49 -10.05
CA PRO A 42 -31.67 -8.86 -10.43
C PRO A 42 -30.66 -9.58 -11.33
N PHE A 43 -29.76 -8.87 -12.02
CA PHE A 43 -28.68 -9.49 -12.79
C PHE A 43 -27.60 -10.05 -11.86
N ILE A 44 -27.20 -9.28 -10.85
CA ILE A 44 -26.23 -9.72 -9.82
C ILE A 44 -26.78 -10.92 -9.04
N ILE A 45 -28.06 -10.87 -8.65
CA ILE A 45 -28.69 -11.96 -7.88
C ILE A 45 -28.75 -13.26 -8.70
N ARG A 46 -29.00 -13.20 -10.01
CA ARG A 46 -29.01 -14.40 -10.88
C ARG A 46 -27.64 -15.05 -11.01
N GLU A 47 -26.58 -14.26 -10.99
CA GLU A 47 -25.19 -14.76 -11.08
C GLU A 47 -24.73 -15.41 -9.77
N ILE A 48 -25.21 -14.91 -8.63
CA ILE A 48 -24.90 -15.47 -7.30
C ILE A 48 -25.71 -16.75 -7.00
N ILE A 49 -26.94 -16.86 -7.52
CA ILE A 49 -27.85 -17.99 -7.25
C ILE A 49 -27.73 -19.11 -8.31
N ALA A 50 -26.90 -18.94 -9.35
CA ALA A 50 -26.68 -20.00 -10.33
C ALA A 50 -26.11 -21.25 -9.62
N PRO A 51 -26.80 -22.40 -9.66
CA PRO A 51 -26.30 -23.61 -9.03
C PRO A 51 -25.05 -24.07 -9.78
N HIS A 52 -23.91 -24.08 -9.07
CA HIS A 52 -22.71 -24.76 -9.52
C HIS A 52 -23.02 -26.26 -9.57
N ASN A 53 -23.34 -26.77 -10.75
CA ASN A 53 -23.44 -28.21 -10.96
C ASN A 53 -22.02 -28.79 -10.98
N ASP A 54 -21.69 -29.51 -9.91
CA ASP A 54 -20.56 -30.42 -9.82
C ASP A 54 -20.62 -31.47 -10.95
N SER A 55 -19.56 -31.54 -11.74
CA SER A 55 -19.20 -32.76 -12.46
C SER A 55 -17.68 -32.82 -12.59
N LYS A 56 -17.04 -33.55 -11.67
CA LYS A 56 -15.76 -34.21 -11.93
C LYS A 56 -15.99 -35.38 -12.90
N PRO A 57 -14.96 -35.77 -13.66
CA PRO A 57 -14.21 -36.94 -13.21
C PRO A 57 -12.69 -36.76 -13.19
N ALA A 58 -12.09 -37.62 -12.38
CA ALA A 58 -10.69 -37.78 -12.01
C ALA A 58 -9.68 -37.87 -13.16
N THR A 59 -8.48 -37.35 -12.92
CA THR A 59 -7.24 -38.01 -13.37
C THR A 59 -6.16 -37.82 -12.30
N GLN A 60 -5.41 -38.91 -12.09
CA GLN A 60 -4.62 -39.26 -10.93
C GLN A 60 -3.36 -38.40 -10.74
N ILE A 61 -3.04 -38.10 -9.47
CA ILE A 61 -1.68 -37.75 -9.03
C ILE A 61 -1.02 -39.05 -8.61
N THR A 62 -0.05 -39.53 -9.38
CA THR A 62 0.84 -40.63 -8.97
C THR A 62 2.00 -40.03 -8.19
N HIS A 63 1.97 -40.13 -6.87
CA HIS A 63 3.17 -40.08 -6.06
C HIS A 63 3.87 -41.44 -6.12
N SER A 64 5.15 -41.47 -6.45
CA SER A 64 6.02 -42.59 -6.14
C SER A 64 7.08 -42.12 -5.16
N THR A 65 6.97 -42.65 -3.94
CA THR A 65 7.94 -42.58 -2.85
C THR A 65 8.93 -43.73 -3.05
N ASN A 66 10.22 -43.48 -2.84
CA ASN A 66 11.15 -44.49 -2.31
C ASN A 66 12.08 -43.80 -1.29
N THR A 67 11.86 -44.15 -0.03
CA THR A 67 12.80 -44.16 1.11
C THR A 67 13.96 -45.12 0.76
N ASP A 68 15.22 -44.93 1.15
CA ASP A 68 15.84 -44.99 2.48
C ASP A 68 17.33 -44.54 2.33
N SER A 69 17.85 -43.57 3.09
CA SER A 69 18.56 -43.71 4.39
C SER A 69 19.84 -44.60 4.28
N ILE A 70 21.07 -44.32 4.74
CA ILE A 70 21.74 -43.43 5.72
C ILE A 70 23.30 -43.52 5.45
N PRO A 71 24.17 -42.70 6.08
CA PRO A 71 25.51 -42.31 5.59
C PRO A 71 26.70 -43.02 6.26
N GLU A 72 27.90 -42.91 5.69
CA GLU A 72 29.18 -42.89 6.45
C GLU A 72 30.38 -42.43 5.58
N ASN A 73 31.11 -41.42 6.07
CA ASN A 73 32.51 -41.09 5.72
C ASN A 73 33.43 -42.08 6.48
N PRO A 74 34.78 -42.18 6.29
CA PRO A 74 35.74 -41.32 5.57
C PRO A 74 36.82 -42.11 4.77
N THR A 75 37.80 -41.44 4.14
CA THR A 75 39.27 -41.63 4.35
C THR A 75 40.11 -40.97 3.24
N THR A 76 41.10 -40.21 3.71
CA THR A 76 42.13 -39.42 3.03
C THR A 76 43.14 -40.27 2.21
N LYS A 77 43.64 -39.72 1.09
CA LYS A 77 45.06 -39.89 0.70
C LYS A 77 45.55 -38.77 -0.23
N ASN A 78 46.50 -37.98 0.28
CA ASN A 78 47.38 -37.11 -0.47
C ASN A 78 48.18 -37.91 -1.50
N GLN A 79 48.40 -37.36 -2.71
CA GLN A 79 49.75 -37.28 -3.31
C GLN A 79 49.91 -36.00 -4.15
N LEU A 80 51.03 -35.35 -3.88
CA LEU A 80 51.62 -34.18 -4.51
C LEU A 80 52.48 -34.62 -5.72
N LYS A 81 52.46 -33.88 -6.83
CA LYS A 81 53.50 -33.72 -7.88
C LYS A 81 52.84 -33.06 -9.09
N GLU A 82 53.40 -32.15 -9.87
CA GLU A 82 54.62 -31.33 -9.86
C GLU A 82 54.39 -30.28 -10.97
N VAL A 83 54.96 -29.10 -10.78
CA VAL A 83 54.86 -27.94 -11.67
C VAL A 83 55.48 -28.25 -13.03
N ASN A 84 54.83 -27.81 -14.12
CA ASN A 84 55.55 -27.42 -15.33
C ASN A 84 54.98 -26.10 -15.86
N ASN A 85 55.85 -25.08 -15.76
CA ASN A 85 55.72 -23.78 -16.41
C ASN A 85 55.67 -23.95 -17.94
N VAL A 86 54.66 -23.37 -18.57
CA VAL A 86 54.79 -22.83 -19.92
C VAL A 86 54.18 -21.43 -19.89
N ALA A 87 55.04 -20.45 -20.13
CA ALA A 87 54.69 -19.06 -20.32
C ALA A 87 54.20 -18.81 -21.76
N VAL A 88 53.56 -17.65 -21.94
CA VAL A 88 53.19 -16.96 -23.20
C VAL A 88 51.88 -17.51 -23.80
N GLU A 89 50.78 -16.77 -23.95
CA GLU A 89 50.59 -15.39 -24.41
C GLU A 89 49.54 -14.60 -23.59
N VAL A 90 49.85 -13.32 -23.36
CA VAL A 90 48.90 -12.31 -22.90
C VAL A 90 47.93 -12.02 -24.05
N SER A 91 46.66 -12.37 -23.89
CA SER A 91 45.57 -11.87 -24.74
C SER A 91 44.80 -10.81 -23.93
N PRO A 92 44.97 -9.50 -24.19
CA PRO A 92 44.24 -8.47 -23.49
C PRO A 92 42.99 -8.15 -24.28
N VAL A 93 41.92 -8.91 -24.06
CA VAL A 93 40.57 -8.38 -24.26
C VAL A 93 39.76 -8.81 -23.05
N ALA A 94 40.00 -8.13 -21.93
CA ALA A 94 38.96 -8.01 -20.93
C ALA A 94 37.81 -7.30 -21.65
N ALA A 95 36.76 -8.06 -22.00
CA ALA A 95 35.50 -7.45 -22.36
C ALA A 95 35.13 -6.58 -21.15
N GLU A 96 35.24 -5.25 -21.32
CA GLU A 96 34.62 -4.32 -20.39
C GLU A 96 33.15 -4.74 -20.32
N VAL A 97 32.80 -5.41 -19.22
CA VAL A 97 31.42 -5.57 -18.82
C VAL A 97 30.92 -4.13 -18.76
N GLN A 98 30.14 -3.74 -19.77
CA GLN A 98 29.40 -2.50 -19.73
C GLN A 98 28.42 -2.65 -18.58
N ILE A 99 28.87 -2.29 -17.38
CA ILE A 99 27.99 -2.00 -16.25
C ILE A 99 27.08 -0.91 -16.82
N PRO A 100 25.76 -1.18 -16.98
CA PRO A 100 24.85 -0.17 -17.47
C PRO A 100 25.08 1.08 -16.63
N LYS A 101 25.48 2.20 -17.25
CA LYS A 101 25.54 3.48 -16.54
C LYS A 101 24.16 3.71 -15.97
N GLU A 102 24.05 3.55 -14.67
CA GLU A 102 22.82 3.82 -13.93
C GLU A 102 22.42 5.25 -14.28
N LYS A 103 21.28 5.39 -14.95
CA LYS A 103 20.78 6.70 -15.36
C LYS A 103 20.56 7.48 -14.07
N ALA A 104 21.24 8.62 -13.93
CA ALA A 104 21.05 9.50 -12.80
C ALA A 104 19.55 9.82 -12.64
N PHE A 105 19.07 9.79 -11.39
CA PHE A 105 17.68 10.08 -11.08
C PHE A 105 17.32 11.50 -11.54
N ASP A 106 16.23 11.62 -12.29
CA ASP A 106 15.78 12.89 -12.88
C ASP A 106 14.89 13.64 -11.88
N TRP A 107 15.52 14.49 -11.07
CA TRP A 107 14.86 15.26 -10.02
C TRP A 107 13.81 16.24 -10.58
N ASP A 108 14.09 16.86 -11.73
CA ASP A 108 13.16 17.82 -12.35
C ASP A 108 11.90 17.11 -12.84
N ALA A 109 12.06 15.94 -13.48
CA ALA A 109 10.93 15.12 -13.88
C ALA A 109 10.14 14.59 -12.68
N PHE A 110 10.82 14.20 -11.60
CA PHE A 110 10.17 13.76 -10.36
C PHE A 110 9.35 14.88 -9.72
N ASP A 111 9.92 16.08 -9.56
CA ASP A 111 9.24 17.22 -8.94
C ASP A 111 8.05 17.72 -9.79
N ALA A 112 8.14 17.60 -11.12
CA ALA A 112 7.06 17.92 -12.04
C ALA A 112 5.98 16.80 -12.16
N SER A 113 6.19 15.63 -11.56
CA SER A 113 5.30 14.48 -11.76
C SER A 113 3.90 14.66 -11.13
N PRO A 114 2.83 14.14 -11.77
CA PRO A 114 1.49 14.13 -11.20
C PRO A 114 1.40 13.45 -9.83
N GLU A 115 2.15 12.36 -9.65
CA GLU A 115 2.21 11.58 -8.41
C GLU A 115 2.81 12.42 -7.28
N ARG A 116 3.90 13.15 -7.55
CA ARG A 116 4.52 14.06 -6.58
C ARG A 116 3.61 15.22 -6.20
N ALA A 117 2.84 15.74 -7.17
CA ALA A 117 1.84 16.79 -6.93
C ALA A 117 0.66 16.28 -6.07
N GLU A 118 0.17 15.07 -6.33
CA GLU A 118 -0.88 14.42 -5.54
C GLU A 118 -0.40 14.13 -4.10
N LEU A 119 0.82 13.62 -3.94
CA LEU A 119 1.44 13.42 -2.63
C LEU A 119 1.50 14.74 -1.84
N GLY A 120 1.90 15.84 -2.50
CA GLY A 120 1.90 17.18 -1.89
C GLY A 120 0.51 17.61 -1.41
N ARG A 121 -0.53 17.41 -2.23
CA ARG A 121 -1.92 17.71 -1.84
C ARG A 121 -2.37 16.87 -0.64
N ASN A 122 -2.07 15.58 -0.65
CA ASN A 122 -2.45 14.68 0.44
C ASN A 122 -1.76 15.07 1.76
N VAL A 123 -0.47 15.42 1.72
CA VAL A 123 0.26 15.93 2.89
C VAL A 123 -0.35 17.23 3.40
N GLN A 124 -0.70 18.16 2.51
CA GLN A 124 -1.39 19.40 2.90
C GLN A 124 -2.76 19.12 3.56
N MET A 125 -3.50 18.11 3.10
CA MET A 125 -4.74 17.68 3.76
C MET A 125 -4.45 17.16 5.17
N MET A 126 -3.43 16.31 5.36
CA MET A 126 -3.05 15.79 6.67
C MET A 126 -2.62 16.91 7.63
N GLN A 127 -1.85 17.89 7.15
CA GLN A 127 -1.44 19.06 7.93
C GLN A 127 -2.64 19.90 8.39
N ASN A 128 -3.70 19.94 7.60
CA ASN A 128 -4.98 20.57 7.95
C ASN A 128 -5.92 19.62 8.71
N ASN A 129 -5.40 18.53 9.25
CA ASN A 129 -6.14 17.52 10.00
C ASN A 129 -7.30 16.87 9.23
N ASN A 130 -7.19 16.78 7.91
CA ASN A 130 -8.14 16.06 7.07
C ASN A 130 -7.65 14.63 6.84
N LEU A 131 -8.34 13.67 7.46
CA LEU A 131 -8.00 12.24 7.43
C LEU A 131 -7.88 11.65 6.02
N LYS A 132 -8.60 12.20 5.03
CA LYS A 132 -8.53 11.75 3.64
C LYS A 132 -7.13 11.83 3.02
N GLY A 133 -6.28 12.70 3.56
CA GLY A 133 -4.89 12.80 3.11
C GLY A 133 -4.06 11.55 3.39
N ALA A 134 -4.52 10.61 4.23
CA ALA A 134 -3.77 9.41 4.61
C ALA A 134 -4.36 8.10 4.05
N HIS A 135 -5.28 8.17 3.09
CA HIS A 135 -5.96 6.99 2.52
C HIS A 135 -5.00 6.00 1.85
N PHE A 136 -3.81 6.45 1.43
CA PHE A 136 -2.80 5.64 0.74
C PHE A 136 -1.77 5.02 1.70
N LEU A 137 -1.76 5.43 2.98
CA LEU A 137 -0.78 4.92 3.94
C LEU A 137 -1.25 3.57 4.50
N PRO A 138 -0.48 2.49 4.31
CA PRO A 138 -0.90 1.17 4.74
C PRO A 138 -0.80 1.01 6.26
N VAL A 139 -1.71 0.19 6.78
CA VAL A 139 -1.72 -0.36 8.14
C VAL A 139 -2.15 -1.82 8.09
N ASN A 140 -2.05 -2.56 9.19
CA ASN A 140 -2.52 -3.95 9.30
C ASN A 140 -2.01 -4.85 8.15
N TYR A 141 -0.68 -4.98 8.04
CA TYR A 141 -0.02 -5.75 6.99
C TYR A 141 -0.45 -5.35 5.56
N GLY A 142 -0.76 -4.07 5.35
CA GLY A 142 -1.23 -3.54 4.07
C GLY A 142 -2.70 -3.83 3.72
N LYS A 143 -3.46 -4.49 4.62
CA LYS A 143 -4.87 -4.81 4.39
C LYS A 143 -5.81 -3.65 4.67
N GLY A 144 -5.34 -2.62 5.38
CA GLY A 144 -6.08 -1.42 5.69
C GLY A 144 -5.29 -0.17 5.36
N ASN A 145 -5.94 0.98 5.49
CA ASN A 145 -5.30 2.27 5.39
C ASN A 145 -5.47 3.11 6.65
N LEU A 146 -4.57 4.07 6.82
CA LEU A 146 -4.53 4.91 8.00
C LEU A 146 -5.75 5.83 8.12
N GLU A 147 -6.32 6.33 7.02
CA GLU A 147 -7.55 7.15 7.07
C GLU A 147 -8.66 6.39 7.82
N GLN A 148 -8.96 5.17 7.37
CA GLN A 148 -10.04 4.37 7.93
C GLN A 148 -9.75 4.04 9.40
N PHE A 149 -8.53 3.58 9.70
CA PHE A 149 -8.13 3.27 11.07
C PHE A 149 -8.29 4.47 12.01
N MET A 150 -7.83 5.65 11.60
CA MET A 150 -7.94 6.87 12.42
C MET A 150 -9.38 7.30 12.62
N ARG A 151 -10.22 7.17 11.59
CA ARG A 151 -11.65 7.50 11.65
C ARG A 151 -12.37 6.60 12.64
N GLU A 152 -12.14 5.29 12.57
CA GLU A 152 -12.78 4.29 13.44
C GLU A 152 -12.37 4.47 14.91
N ASN A 153 -11.14 4.94 15.16
CA ASN A 153 -10.57 5.10 16.50
C ASN A 153 -10.65 6.54 17.05
N ASN A 154 -11.36 7.45 16.35
CA ASN A 154 -11.52 8.85 16.73
C ASN A 154 -10.18 9.57 17.01
N LEU A 155 -9.27 9.47 16.04
CA LEU A 155 -7.94 10.06 16.06
C LEU A 155 -7.85 11.27 15.12
N LYS A 156 -6.82 12.08 15.34
CA LYS A 156 -6.50 13.26 14.53
C LYS A 156 -5.00 13.39 14.28
N PHE A 157 -4.63 14.11 13.24
CA PHE A 157 -3.24 14.51 13.01
C PHE A 157 -2.86 15.67 13.93
N THR A 158 -1.64 15.59 14.43
CA THR A 158 -0.96 16.69 15.14
C THR A 158 0.22 17.24 14.34
N MET A 159 0.75 16.42 13.43
CA MET A 159 1.82 16.75 12.52
C MET A 159 1.75 15.84 11.29
N ALA A 160 2.12 16.37 10.12
CA ALA A 160 2.52 15.59 8.96
C ALA A 160 3.68 16.31 8.25
N SER A 161 4.77 15.58 8.00
CA SER A 161 6.01 16.10 7.42
C SER A 161 6.52 15.13 6.37
N LEU A 162 6.61 15.62 5.13
CA LEU A 162 7.16 14.90 3.99
C LEU A 162 8.60 15.33 3.78
N ASP A 163 9.47 14.35 3.59
CA ASP A 163 10.87 14.53 3.23
C ASP A 163 11.25 13.57 2.11
N CYS A 164 11.53 14.14 0.94
CA CYS A 164 12.00 13.42 -0.24
C CYS A 164 13.44 13.78 -0.60
N PHE A 165 14.15 14.56 0.21
CA PHE A 165 15.47 15.10 -0.14
C PHE A 165 16.59 14.59 0.77
N SER A 166 16.27 14.03 1.96
CA SER A 166 17.29 13.47 2.86
C SER A 166 17.78 12.07 2.48
N SER A 167 17.13 11.43 1.51
CA SER A 167 17.50 10.12 0.98
C SER A 167 17.91 10.25 -0.48
N GLU A 168 18.71 9.31 -0.97
CA GLU A 168 19.01 9.22 -2.41
C GLU A 168 18.01 8.32 -3.15
N THR A 169 17.11 7.65 -2.43
CA THR A 169 16.27 6.58 -3.00
C THR A 169 14.80 6.62 -2.60
N HIS A 170 14.43 7.32 -1.52
CA HIS A 170 13.10 7.23 -0.93
C HIS A 170 12.54 8.57 -0.45
N CYS A 171 11.24 8.77 -0.66
CA CYS A 171 10.48 9.70 0.14
C CYS A 171 10.16 9.08 1.50
N SER A 172 10.05 9.93 2.50
CA SER A 172 9.59 9.54 3.82
C SER A 172 8.53 10.51 4.33
N LEU A 173 7.49 9.96 4.95
CA LEU A 173 6.40 10.72 5.53
C LEU A 173 6.33 10.38 7.01
N THR A 174 6.59 11.37 7.84
CA THR A 174 6.44 11.26 9.29
C THR A 174 5.15 11.95 9.69
N ILE A 175 4.34 11.29 10.48
CA ILE A 175 3.11 11.85 11.04
C ILE A 175 3.14 11.70 12.55
N ALA A 176 2.44 12.59 13.26
CA ALA A 176 2.13 12.40 14.66
C ALA A 176 0.60 12.38 14.81
N ILE A 177 0.10 11.38 15.53
CA ILE A 177 -1.35 11.17 15.72
C ILE A 177 -1.70 11.24 17.20
N THR A 178 -2.88 11.78 17.52
CA THR A 178 -3.41 11.80 18.89
C THR A 178 -4.91 11.58 18.89
N ARG A 179 -5.52 11.39 20.07
CA ARG A 179 -6.98 11.31 20.18
C ARG A 179 -7.61 12.66 19.89
N SER A 180 -8.78 12.67 19.26
CA SER A 180 -9.49 13.93 18.95
C SER A 180 -9.69 14.85 20.16
N LYS A 181 -9.91 14.25 21.34
CA LYS A 181 -10.12 14.96 22.62
C LYS A 181 -8.86 15.59 23.21
N TYR A 182 -7.66 15.17 22.82
CA TYR A 182 -6.41 15.70 23.38
C TYR A 182 -5.94 16.94 22.63
N PRO A 183 -5.21 17.87 23.26
CA PRO A 183 -4.52 18.93 22.55
C PRO A 183 -3.52 18.34 21.54
N SER A 184 -3.29 19.04 20.43
CA SER A 184 -2.28 18.60 19.44
C SER A 184 -0.86 18.89 19.91
N LYS A 185 -0.68 19.96 20.68
CA LYS A 185 0.59 20.39 21.27
C LYS A 185 0.39 20.95 22.67
N ALA A 186 1.39 20.81 23.52
CA ALA A 186 1.53 21.51 24.79
C ALA A 186 3.01 21.87 24.99
N ASN A 187 3.30 23.07 25.49
CA ASN A 187 4.67 23.53 25.79
C ASN A 187 5.67 23.40 24.62
N GLY A 188 5.20 23.49 23.38
CA GLY A 188 6.03 23.34 22.18
C GLY A 188 6.17 21.89 21.68
N ASP A 189 5.81 20.91 22.49
CA ASP A 189 5.87 19.49 22.15
C ASP A 189 4.58 18.98 21.52
N PHE A 190 4.70 18.00 20.62
CA PHE A 190 3.56 17.26 20.09
C PHE A 190 3.06 16.23 21.12
N CYS A 191 1.74 16.18 21.33
CA CYS A 191 1.08 15.31 22.31
C CYS A 191 0.78 13.90 21.79
N GLY A 192 1.30 13.55 20.62
CA GLY A 192 1.07 12.28 19.96
C GLY A 192 2.38 11.56 19.67
N PRO A 193 2.42 10.22 19.70
CA PRO A 193 3.53 9.46 19.14
C PRO A 193 3.63 9.72 17.63
N MET A 194 4.85 9.56 17.12
CA MET A 194 5.15 9.64 15.70
C MET A 194 5.18 8.26 15.06
N ALA A 195 4.75 8.19 13.80
CA ALA A 195 4.88 7.05 12.91
C ALA A 195 5.49 7.52 11.58
N ARG A 196 6.20 6.63 10.89
CA ARG A 196 6.91 6.92 9.64
C ARG A 196 6.62 5.88 8.58
N TRP A 197 6.43 6.35 7.35
CA TRP A 197 6.37 5.52 6.16
C TRP A 197 7.42 5.99 5.16
N THR A 198 7.83 5.07 4.29
CA THR A 198 8.76 5.35 3.19
C THR A 198 8.23 4.78 1.89
N ALA A 199 8.48 5.48 0.78
CA ALA A 199 8.20 5.00 -0.57
C ALA A 199 9.40 5.31 -1.47
N PRO A 200 9.79 4.40 -2.38
CA PRO A 200 10.90 4.65 -3.31
C PRO A 200 10.49 5.71 -4.34
N TYR A 201 11.44 6.53 -4.83
CA TYR A 201 11.09 7.60 -5.79
C TYR A 201 10.49 7.10 -7.10
N LYS A 202 10.90 5.90 -7.52
CA LYS A 202 10.38 5.23 -8.71
C LYS A 202 8.92 4.79 -8.60
N ASP A 203 8.38 4.70 -7.37
CA ASP A 203 7.01 4.27 -7.12
C ASP A 203 6.46 4.87 -5.83
N LEU A 204 5.85 6.06 -5.94
CA LEU A 204 5.18 6.74 -4.83
C LEU A 204 3.86 6.08 -4.39
N ASN A 205 3.46 4.95 -4.99
CA ASN A 205 2.31 4.18 -4.51
C ASN A 205 2.73 3.04 -3.56
N ALA A 206 4.00 2.67 -3.55
CA ALA A 206 4.56 1.60 -2.72
C ALA A 206 5.05 2.13 -1.36
N TRP A 207 4.13 2.68 -0.55
CA TRP A 207 4.46 3.11 0.81
C TRP A 207 4.57 1.90 1.74
N GLU A 208 5.58 1.90 2.60
CA GLU A 208 5.82 0.86 3.60
C GLU A 208 6.01 1.50 4.97
N THR A 209 5.56 0.81 6.01
CA THR A 209 5.72 1.28 7.39
C THR A 209 7.16 1.06 7.85
N ASP A 210 7.76 2.10 8.44
CA ASP A 210 9.10 2.02 9.02
C ASP A 210 9.03 1.38 10.41
N LEU A 211 9.19 0.05 10.48
CA LEU A 211 8.97 -0.75 11.71
C LEU A 211 9.95 -0.47 12.87
N ARG A 212 10.73 0.61 12.79
CA ARG A 212 11.68 1.03 13.84
C ARG A 212 10.99 1.63 15.06
N SER A 213 9.84 2.30 14.92
CA SER A 213 9.15 2.88 16.08
C SER A 213 8.09 1.95 16.68
N PRO A 214 7.79 2.05 17.99
CA PRO A 214 6.72 1.28 18.60
C PRO A 214 5.34 1.56 17.99
N LEU A 215 5.05 2.81 17.58
CA LEU A 215 3.75 3.13 16.97
C LEU A 215 3.62 2.49 15.59
N ASP A 216 4.70 2.51 14.82
CA ASP A 216 4.78 1.89 13.50
C ASP A 216 4.47 0.39 13.55
N GLN A 217 5.08 -0.32 14.50
CA GLN A 217 4.83 -1.75 14.70
C GLN A 217 3.37 -2.03 15.05
N LEU A 218 2.77 -1.26 15.96
CA LEU A 218 1.38 -1.44 16.38
C LEU A 218 0.40 -1.17 15.23
N LEU A 219 0.63 -0.10 14.45
CA LEU A 219 -0.15 0.22 13.26
C LEU A 219 0.00 -0.87 12.19
N PHE A 220 1.22 -1.35 11.97
CA PHE A 220 1.48 -2.43 11.02
C PHE A 220 0.82 -3.74 11.43
N GLN A 221 0.79 -4.06 12.73
CA GLN A 221 0.12 -5.25 13.27
C GLN A 221 -1.40 -5.14 13.27
N GLY A 222 -1.95 -3.93 13.14
CA GLY A 222 -3.39 -3.68 13.31
C GLY A 222 -3.85 -3.75 14.78
N ASP A 223 -2.95 -3.58 15.75
CA ASP A 223 -3.28 -3.56 17.18
C ASP A 223 -3.86 -2.19 17.58
N ALA A 224 -5.16 -2.03 17.37
CA ALA A 224 -5.86 -0.78 17.68
C ALA A 224 -5.74 -0.39 19.16
N GLU A 225 -5.89 -1.34 20.09
CA GLU A 225 -5.78 -1.04 21.52
C GLU A 225 -4.36 -0.64 21.91
N GLY A 226 -3.35 -1.31 21.37
CA GLY A 226 -1.96 -0.95 21.57
C GLY A 226 -1.66 0.46 21.09
N VAL A 227 -2.13 0.84 19.89
CA VAL A 227 -2.00 2.21 19.37
C VAL A 227 -2.63 3.21 20.33
N LEU A 228 -3.85 2.95 20.78
CA LEU A 228 -4.58 3.83 21.70
C LEU A 228 -3.85 4.01 23.03
N ARG A 229 -3.35 2.91 23.63
CA ARG A 229 -2.53 2.97 24.86
C ARG A 229 -1.25 3.78 24.66
N LYS A 230 -0.58 3.63 23.52
CA LYS A 230 0.64 4.39 23.21
C LYS A 230 0.34 5.89 23.06
N ILE A 231 -0.79 6.25 22.45
CA ILE A 231 -1.24 7.64 22.36
C ILE A 231 -1.52 8.22 23.74
N ASP A 232 -2.27 7.50 24.58
CA ASP A 232 -2.60 7.94 25.94
C ASP A 232 -1.32 8.17 26.78
N TYR A 233 -0.38 7.23 26.70
CA TYR A 233 0.91 7.33 27.38
C TYR A 233 1.71 8.58 26.96
N GLU A 234 1.84 8.88 25.65
CA GLU A 234 2.59 10.07 25.22
C GLU A 234 1.86 11.37 25.58
N TYR A 235 0.53 11.37 25.58
CA TYR A 235 -0.25 12.50 26.06
C TYR A 235 0.03 12.78 27.54
N GLU A 236 -0.07 11.77 28.40
CA GLU A 236 0.20 11.92 29.84
C GLU A 236 1.64 12.39 30.11
N ARG A 237 2.60 11.85 29.34
CA ARG A 237 4.02 12.18 29.51
C ARG A 237 4.38 13.60 29.10
N ARG A 238 3.70 14.18 28.10
CA ARG A 238 4.11 15.45 27.45
C ARG A 238 3.13 16.60 27.63
N CYS A 239 1.86 16.30 27.88
CA CYS A 239 0.77 17.24 27.65
C CYS A 239 -0.37 17.20 28.67
N SER A 240 -0.28 16.37 29.71
CA SER A 240 -1.22 16.36 30.83
C SER A 240 -0.75 17.21 32.00
#